data_AF-A0A2N0YXV6-F1
#
_entry.id   AF-A0A2N0YXV6-F1
#
_cell.length_a   1.000
_cell.length_b   1.000
_cell.length_c   1.000
_cell.angle_alpha   90.00
_cell.angle_beta   90.00
_cell.angle_gamma   90.00
#
_symmetry.space_group_name_H-M   'P 1'
#
loop_
_entity.id
_entity.type
_entity.pdbx_description
1 polymer ?
#
loop_
_entity_poly.entity_id
_entity_poly.type
_entity_poly.pdbx_seq_one_letter_code
_entity_poly.pdbx_strand_id
1 'polypeptide(L)'
;MNNWLSKYTSIPLYSMVVVSNPTAFIQTNSKDSSILEQIIHQNYLSFQINKIDDSIFSESLSDDGLTALIKAWKKQNKPLAVSILKRFSIEKEEITKGVTCSHGNYTPLERINASWYCPLCKSKNKNEHIHALKDYYYLFGKTINNKQVREFLHIQSSSLATRIMSKIELKKKGTRKDNEYYLDIKILNKLTKGELQCVSSSKITY
;
A
#
# COMPACT_ATOMS: atom_id res chain seq x y z
N MET A 1 -1.43 -22.75 -5.92
CA MET A 1 -2.18 -21.50 -5.60
C MET A 1 -3.55 -21.92 -5.11
N ASN A 2 -4.00 -21.52 -3.91
CA ASN A 2 -5.30 -21.97 -3.40
C ASN A 2 -6.42 -21.44 -4.31
N ASN A 3 -7.18 -22.34 -4.93
CA ASN A 3 -8.25 -22.04 -5.86
C ASN A 3 -9.48 -21.51 -5.09
N TRP A 4 -9.37 -20.29 -4.57
CA TRP A 4 -10.46 -19.65 -3.82
C TRP A 4 -11.61 -19.26 -4.75
N LEU A 5 -11.31 -18.97 -6.03
CA LEU A 5 -12.27 -18.52 -7.02
C LEU A 5 -13.25 -19.63 -7.43
N SER A 6 -12.79 -20.89 -7.49
CA SER A 6 -13.65 -22.05 -7.82
C SER A 6 -14.79 -22.30 -6.82
N LYS A 7 -14.75 -21.68 -5.63
CA LYS A 7 -15.86 -21.72 -4.66
C LYS A 7 -17.02 -20.79 -5.02
N TYR A 8 -16.79 -19.83 -5.92
CA TYR A 8 -17.73 -18.75 -6.22
C TYR A 8 -18.17 -18.73 -7.69
N THR A 9 -17.52 -19.51 -8.55
CA THR A 9 -17.86 -19.60 -9.98
C THR A 9 -17.42 -20.94 -10.56
N SER A 10 -18.17 -21.41 -11.57
CA SER A 10 -17.82 -22.55 -12.42
C SER A 10 -16.84 -22.17 -13.54
N ILE A 11 -16.45 -20.89 -13.67
CA ILE A 11 -15.51 -20.45 -14.70
C ILE A 11 -14.19 -21.23 -14.54
N PRO A 12 -13.72 -21.91 -15.61
CA PRO A 12 -12.45 -22.63 -15.57
C PRO A 12 -11.30 -21.64 -15.40
N LEU A 13 -10.48 -21.87 -14.38
CA LEU A 13 -9.28 -21.07 -14.10
C LEU A 13 -8.04 -21.81 -14.60
N TYR A 14 -7.44 -21.30 -15.67
CA TYR A 14 -6.16 -21.80 -16.18
C TYR A 14 -5.00 -21.01 -15.55
N SER A 15 -4.04 -21.71 -14.94
CA SER A 15 -2.83 -21.11 -14.36
C SER A 15 -1.61 -21.63 -15.10
N MET A 16 -0.76 -20.71 -15.55
CA MET A 16 0.41 -21.03 -16.35
C MET A 16 1.56 -20.10 -15.96
N VAL A 17 2.77 -20.65 -15.92
CA VAL A 17 4.02 -19.93 -15.67
C VAL A 17 4.75 -19.83 -17.00
N VAL A 18 5.00 -18.60 -17.44
CA VAL A 18 5.68 -18.34 -18.72
C VAL A 18 7.13 -17.95 -18.44
N VAL A 19 8.07 -18.74 -18.98
CA VAL A 19 9.50 -18.45 -18.92
C VAL A 19 9.89 -17.64 -20.14
N SER A 20 10.36 -16.41 -19.90
CA SER A 20 10.76 -15.47 -20.96
C SER A 20 12.06 -15.86 -21.66
N ASN A 21 12.94 -16.59 -20.97
CA ASN A 21 14.15 -17.12 -21.59
C ASN A 21 13.83 -18.43 -22.36
N PRO A 22 13.97 -18.46 -23.69
CA PRO A 22 13.69 -19.66 -24.49
C PRO A 22 14.71 -20.78 -24.27
N THR A 23 15.90 -20.47 -23.74
CA THR A 23 16.96 -21.47 -23.47
C THR A 23 17.01 -21.89 -22.01
N ALA A 24 16.08 -21.43 -21.17
CA ALA A 24 16.09 -21.78 -19.76
C ALA A 24 15.76 -23.27 -19.59
N PHE A 25 16.68 -24.02 -18.99
CA PHE A 25 16.39 -25.38 -18.57
C PHE A 25 15.61 -25.36 -17.25
N ILE A 26 14.39 -25.90 -17.26
CA ILE A 26 13.52 -25.92 -16.08
C ILE A 26 13.62 -27.29 -15.43
N GLN A 27 14.16 -27.31 -14.20
CA GLN A 27 14.24 -28.51 -13.38
C GLN A 27 13.46 -28.29 -12.10
N THR A 28 12.64 -29.26 -11.72
CA THR A 28 11.90 -29.26 -10.44
C THR A 28 12.40 -30.40 -9.56
N ASN A 29 12.52 -30.13 -8.26
CA ASN A 29 12.78 -31.15 -7.24
C ASN A 29 11.48 -31.80 -6.74
N SER A 30 10.32 -31.38 -7.28
CA SER A 30 9.02 -31.95 -6.93
C SER A 30 8.83 -33.31 -7.60
N LYS A 31 8.17 -34.24 -6.88
CA LYS A 31 7.70 -35.50 -7.46
C LYS A 31 6.45 -35.34 -8.32
N ASP A 32 5.79 -34.18 -8.24
CA ASP A 32 4.59 -33.87 -9.02
C ASP A 32 4.97 -33.32 -10.40
N SER A 33 4.88 -34.17 -11.42
CA SER A 33 5.12 -33.83 -12.83
C SER A 33 4.12 -32.81 -13.38
N SER A 34 2.93 -32.69 -12.77
CA SER A 34 1.88 -31.75 -13.14
C SER A 34 2.29 -30.27 -13.02
N ILE A 35 3.33 -29.97 -12.22
CA ILE A 35 3.88 -28.61 -12.12
C ILE A 35 4.58 -28.23 -13.43
N LEU A 36 5.29 -29.16 -14.06
CA LEU A 36 5.99 -28.90 -15.32
C LEU A 36 5.00 -28.66 -16.47
N GLU A 37 3.82 -29.28 -16.43
CA GLU A 37 2.75 -29.06 -17.41
C GLU A 37 2.19 -27.63 -17.38
N GLN A 38 2.34 -26.93 -16.25
CA GLN A 38 1.95 -25.53 -16.10
C GLN A 38 3.05 -24.55 -16.51
N ILE A 39 4.28 -25.02 -16.78
CA ILE A 39 5.41 -24.16 -17.15
C ILE A 39 5.62 -24.25 -18.66
N ILE A 40 5.52 -23.11 -19.34
CA ILE A 40 5.77 -23.01 -20.77
C ILE A 40 6.85 -21.97 -21.07
N HIS A 41 7.48 -22.09 -22.22
CA HIS A 41 8.28 -21.01 -22.78
C HIS A 41 7.39 -19.99 -23.50
N GLN A 42 7.87 -18.76 -23.60
CA GLN A 42 7.14 -17.63 -24.21
C GLN A 42 6.62 -17.93 -25.63
N ASN A 43 7.38 -18.68 -26.43
CA ASN A 43 6.99 -19.06 -27.80
C ASN A 43 5.74 -19.97 -27.86
N TYR A 44 5.41 -20.68 -26.78
CA TYR A 44 4.21 -21.53 -26.70
C TYR A 44 2.98 -20.80 -26.16
N LEU A 45 3.13 -19.55 -25.70
CA LEU A 45 2.04 -18.81 -25.07
C LEU A 45 0.85 -18.58 -26.02
N SER A 46 1.12 -18.09 -27.24
CA SER A 46 0.08 -17.83 -28.23
C SER A 46 -0.69 -19.10 -28.60
N PHE A 47 -0.01 -20.24 -28.69
CA PHE A 47 -0.65 -21.53 -28.94
C PHE A 47 -1.58 -21.94 -27.78
N GLN A 48 -1.14 -21.77 -26.53
CA GLN A 48 -1.95 -22.11 -25.37
C GLN A 48 -3.17 -21.20 -25.20
N ILE A 49 -3.03 -19.89 -25.50
CA ILE A 49 -4.16 -18.95 -25.49
C ILE A 49 -5.20 -19.38 -26.51
N ASN A 50 -4.80 -19.63 -27.76
CA ASN A 50 -5.73 -20.07 -28.81
C ASN A 50 -6.42 -21.39 -28.45
N LYS A 51 -5.68 -22.35 -27.91
CA LYS A 51 -6.25 -23.62 -27.43
C LYS A 51 -7.29 -23.42 -26.33
N ILE A 52 -7.07 -22.46 -25.43
CA ILE A 52 -8.03 -22.11 -24.39
C ILE A 52 -9.26 -21.43 -25.01
N ASP A 53 -9.06 -20.46 -25.90
CA ASP A 53 -10.16 -19.75 -26.57
C ASP A 53 -11.06 -20.72 -27.36
N ASP A 54 -10.47 -21.67 -28.08
CA ASP A 54 -11.18 -22.72 -28.81
C ASP A 54 -11.97 -23.66 -27.88
N SER A 55 -11.52 -23.81 -26.63
CA SER A 55 -12.18 -24.63 -25.60
C SER A 55 -13.29 -23.89 -24.82
N ILE A 56 -13.29 -22.55 -24.85
CA ILE A 56 -14.29 -21.72 -24.16
C ILE A 56 -15.51 -21.61 -25.08
N PHE A 57 -16.36 -22.63 -25.05
CA PHE A 57 -17.68 -22.57 -25.67
C PHE A 57 -18.75 -22.35 -24.59
N SER A 58 -19.32 -21.13 -24.56
CA SER A 58 -20.67 -20.77 -24.08
C SER A 58 -21.00 -20.54 -22.60
N GLU A 59 -20.14 -20.79 -21.61
CA GLU A 59 -20.46 -20.40 -20.22
C GLU A 59 -20.07 -18.94 -19.93
N SER A 60 -20.95 -18.01 -20.31
CA SER A 60 -20.87 -16.63 -19.82
C SER A 60 -21.49 -16.55 -18.42
N LEU A 61 -20.80 -15.88 -17.50
CA LEU A 61 -21.37 -15.57 -16.20
C LEU A 61 -22.51 -14.56 -16.40
N SER A 62 -23.69 -14.84 -15.86
CA SER A 62 -24.80 -13.87 -15.88
C SER A 62 -24.43 -12.59 -15.12
N ASP A 63 -25.10 -11.48 -15.44
CA ASP A 63 -24.90 -10.20 -14.73
C ASP A 63 -25.14 -10.33 -13.21
N ASP A 64 -26.10 -11.16 -12.81
CA ASP A 64 -26.36 -11.48 -11.40
C ASP A 64 -25.20 -12.26 -10.77
N GLY A 65 -24.64 -13.24 -11.50
CA GLY A 65 -23.46 -13.99 -11.09
C GLY A 65 -22.23 -13.10 -10.94
N LEU A 66 -22.01 -12.18 -11.88
CA LEU A 66 -20.92 -11.19 -11.82
C LEU A 66 -21.08 -10.28 -10.60
N THR A 67 -22.29 -9.80 -10.37
CA THR A 67 -22.59 -8.93 -9.22
C THR A 67 -22.38 -9.67 -7.90
N ALA A 68 -22.78 -10.94 -7.79
CA ALA A 68 -22.53 -11.79 -6.63
C ALA A 68 -21.03 -12.02 -6.40
N LEU A 69 -20.28 -12.30 -7.47
CA LEU A 69 -18.83 -12.49 -7.41
C LEU A 69 -18.10 -11.22 -6.95
N ILE A 70 -18.46 -10.06 -7.50
CA ILE A 70 -17.89 -8.76 -7.09
C ILE A 70 -18.16 -8.50 -5.61
N LYS A 71 -19.39 -8.76 -5.14
CA LYS A 71 -19.75 -8.63 -3.72
C LYS A 71 -18.93 -9.57 -2.85
N ALA A 72 -18.78 -10.84 -3.25
CA ALA A 72 -17.99 -11.83 -2.53
C ALA A 72 -16.51 -11.45 -2.48
N TRP A 73 -15.95 -10.96 -3.59
CA TRP A 73 -14.57 -10.49 -3.66
C TRP A 73 -14.34 -9.27 -2.77
N LYS A 74 -15.21 -8.26 -2.83
CA LYS A 74 -15.13 -7.09 -1.94
C LYS A 74 -15.20 -7.47 -0.46
N LYS A 75 -16.00 -8.48 -0.10
CA LYS A 75 -16.14 -8.98 1.28
C LYS A 75 -14.88 -9.72 1.75
N GLN A 76 -14.25 -10.49 0.86
CA GLN A 76 -13.06 -11.29 1.18
C GLN A 76 -11.76 -10.50 1.05
N ASN A 77 -11.72 -9.49 0.20
CA ASN A 77 -10.56 -8.63 0.01
C ASN A 77 -10.30 -7.87 1.31
N LYS A 78 -9.32 -8.35 2.05
CA LYS A 78 -8.83 -7.72 3.26
C LYS A 78 -7.46 -7.12 2.92
N PRO A 79 -7.22 -5.84 3.24
CA PRO A 79 -5.89 -5.26 3.15
C PRO A 79 -4.89 -6.19 3.85
N LEU A 80 -3.74 -6.40 3.23
CA LEU A 80 -2.68 -7.21 3.80
C LEU A 80 -2.24 -6.58 5.13
N ALA A 81 -2.68 -7.15 6.24
CA ALA A 81 -2.37 -6.66 7.59
C ALA A 81 -1.01 -7.23 8.06
N VAL A 82 0.03 -7.03 7.27
CA VAL A 82 1.39 -7.44 7.62
C VAL A 82 2.16 -6.22 8.12
N SER A 83 2.83 -6.37 9.25
CA SER A 83 3.79 -5.36 9.69
C SER A 83 4.96 -5.35 8.72
N ILE A 84 5.06 -4.28 7.92
CA ILE A 84 6.13 -4.08 6.93
C ILE A 84 7.49 -4.21 7.60
N LEU A 85 7.64 -3.63 8.79
CA LEU A 85 8.85 -3.70 9.61
C LEU A 85 9.26 -5.14 9.90
N LYS A 86 8.32 -5.99 10.36
CA LYS A 86 8.61 -7.41 10.62
C LYS A 86 8.95 -8.20 9.36
N ARG A 87 8.34 -7.87 8.22
CA ARG A 87 8.57 -8.56 6.95
C ARG A 87 9.99 -8.31 6.42
N PHE A 88 10.53 -7.13 6.65
CA PHE A 88 11.86 -6.72 6.19
C PHE A 88 12.91 -6.73 7.31
N SER A 89 12.56 -7.23 8.51
CA SER A 89 13.43 -7.21 9.70
C SER A 89 14.02 -5.82 10.01
N ILE A 90 13.22 -4.77 9.83
CA ILE A 90 13.63 -3.38 10.09
C ILE A 90 13.25 -3.05 11.53
N GLU A 91 14.21 -2.53 12.31
CA GLU A 91 13.98 -2.05 13.66
C GLU A 91 13.27 -0.69 13.64
N LYS A 92 12.52 -0.37 14.71
CA LYS A 92 11.75 0.89 14.74
C LYS A 92 12.65 2.12 14.81
N GLU A 93 13.85 1.92 15.33
CA GLU A 93 14.89 2.90 15.56
C GLU A 93 15.59 3.29 14.24
N GLU A 94 15.61 2.40 13.25
CA GLU A 94 16.16 2.63 11.91
C GLU A 94 15.25 3.51 11.04
N ILE A 95 13.99 3.67 11.44
CA ILE A 95 13.04 4.52 10.73
C ILE A 95 13.39 5.98 10.94
N THR A 96 13.67 6.69 9.84
CA THR A 96 13.88 8.14 9.83
C THR A 96 12.65 8.84 10.42
N LYS A 97 12.86 9.55 11.53
CA LYS A 97 11.83 10.33 12.21
C LYS A 97 11.86 11.78 11.74
N GLY A 98 10.73 12.44 11.85
CA GLY A 98 10.51 13.81 11.43
C GLY A 98 9.52 13.90 10.29
N VAL A 99 9.25 15.14 9.90
CA VAL A 99 8.38 15.40 8.75
C VAL A 99 9.25 15.46 7.50
N THR A 100 8.89 14.69 6.47
CA THR A 100 9.58 14.65 5.18
C THR A 100 9.00 15.71 4.24
N CYS A 101 9.85 16.31 3.40
CA CYS A 101 9.38 17.24 2.36
C CYS A 101 8.67 16.49 1.23
N SER A 102 7.48 16.95 0.83
CA SER A 102 6.78 16.46 -0.36
C SER A 102 7.46 16.83 -1.70
N HIS A 103 8.26 17.91 -1.71
CA HIS A 103 8.89 18.46 -2.93
C HIS A 103 10.37 18.03 -3.09
N GLY A 104 10.94 17.35 -2.11
CA GLY A 104 12.34 16.91 -2.15
C GLY A 104 12.63 15.87 -1.07
N ASN A 105 13.74 15.15 -1.17
CA ASN A 105 14.08 14.09 -0.21
C ASN A 105 14.83 14.64 1.01
N TYR A 106 14.25 15.62 1.71
CA TYR A 106 14.82 16.18 2.94
C TYR A 106 13.97 15.86 4.16
N THR A 107 14.63 15.46 5.26
CA THR A 107 14.03 15.13 6.55
C THR A 107 15.08 15.35 7.65
N PRO A 108 14.74 15.94 8.80
CA PRO A 108 13.43 16.46 9.21
C PRO A 108 13.19 17.90 8.75
N LEU A 109 11.95 18.24 8.35
CA LEU A 109 11.52 19.63 8.12
C LEU A 109 11.50 20.45 9.42
N GLU A 110 11.75 21.75 9.29
CA GLU A 110 11.70 22.69 10.41
C GLU A 110 10.30 23.30 10.56
N ARG A 111 9.81 23.43 11.79
CA ARG A 111 8.52 24.08 12.05
C ARG A 111 8.72 25.58 12.32
N ILE A 112 8.32 26.43 11.38
CA ILE A 112 8.43 27.90 11.47
C ILE A 112 7.05 28.53 11.31
N ASN A 113 6.61 29.36 12.26
CA ASN A 113 5.33 30.11 12.21
C ASN A 113 4.12 29.25 11.79
N ALA A 114 4.01 28.04 12.34
CA ALA A 114 2.97 27.05 12.04
C ALA A 114 2.97 26.47 10.60
N SER A 115 4.07 26.63 9.86
CA SER A 115 4.35 25.93 8.60
C SER A 115 5.59 25.05 8.74
N TRP A 116 5.67 24.00 7.94
CA TRP A 116 6.88 23.19 7.77
C TRP A 116 7.72 23.78 6.65
N TYR A 117 8.98 24.09 6.93
CA TYR A 117 9.94 24.69 6.03
C TYR A 117 11.01 23.67 5.66
N CYS A 118 11.28 23.56 4.37
CA CYS A 118 12.38 22.76 3.85
C CYS A 118 13.60 23.64 3.58
N PRO A 119 14.74 23.43 4.24
CA PRO A 119 15.95 24.20 3.95
C PRO A 119 16.54 23.87 2.57
N LEU A 120 16.29 22.67 2.04
CA LEU A 120 16.82 22.24 0.74
C LEU A 120 16.09 22.89 -0.45
N CYS A 121 14.77 22.71 -0.54
CA CYS A 121 13.98 23.26 -1.66
C CYS A 121 13.31 24.60 -1.34
N LYS A 122 13.49 25.13 -0.12
CA LYS A 122 12.92 26.41 0.38
C LYS A 122 11.39 26.48 0.38
N SER A 123 10.70 25.35 0.18
CA SER A 123 9.24 25.29 0.23
C SER A 123 8.71 25.44 1.65
N LYS A 124 7.48 25.97 1.76
CA LYS A 124 6.74 26.10 3.03
C LYS A 124 5.36 25.49 2.87
N ASN A 125 5.04 24.48 3.67
CA ASN A 125 3.73 23.85 3.65
C ASN A 125 3.22 23.60 5.07
N LYS A 126 1.96 23.93 5.34
CA LYS A 126 1.31 23.76 6.64
C LYS A 126 1.03 22.30 6.97
N ASN A 127 0.87 21.45 5.94
CA ASN A 127 0.25 20.14 6.03
C ASN A 127 1.20 18.95 5.86
N GLU A 128 2.52 19.16 5.75
CA GLU A 128 3.49 18.07 5.56
C GLU A 128 3.42 16.99 6.66
N HIS A 129 3.10 17.39 7.90
CA HIS A 129 2.84 16.45 9.00
C HIS A 129 1.73 15.41 8.72
N ILE A 130 0.79 15.69 7.81
CA ILE A 130 -0.26 14.75 7.41
C ILE A 130 0.35 13.58 6.64
N HIS A 131 1.34 13.83 5.78
CA HIS A 131 2.09 12.77 5.10
C HIS A 131 2.83 11.90 6.10
N ALA A 132 3.58 12.52 7.02
CA ALA A 132 4.25 11.79 8.10
C ALA A 132 3.28 10.91 8.92
N LEU A 133 2.11 11.42 9.28
CA LEU A 133 1.11 10.62 10.02
C LEU A 133 0.53 9.44 9.20
N LYS A 134 0.50 9.54 7.86
CA LYS A 134 0.17 8.39 7.00
C LYS A 134 1.29 7.36 7.00
N ASP A 135 2.54 7.79 6.94
CA ASP A 135 3.69 6.89 6.99
C ASP A 135 3.68 6.13 8.32
N TYR A 136 3.43 6.84 9.43
CA TYR A 136 3.22 6.22 10.73
C TYR A 136 2.10 5.17 10.69
N TYR A 137 0.95 5.49 10.08
CA TYR A 137 -0.18 4.57 9.96
C TYR A 137 0.20 3.25 9.30
N TYR A 138 0.98 3.29 8.21
CA TYR A 138 1.41 2.09 7.48
C TYR A 138 2.52 1.31 8.18
N LEU A 139 3.41 1.99 8.91
CA LEU A 139 4.56 1.36 9.58
C LEU A 139 4.18 0.76 10.95
N PHE A 140 3.45 1.52 11.76
CA PHE A 140 3.19 1.20 13.17
C PHE A 140 1.72 0.89 13.47
N GLY A 141 0.81 1.30 12.60
CA GLY A 141 -0.62 1.00 12.69
C GLY A 141 -1.50 2.20 13.04
N LYS A 142 -2.77 1.90 13.34
CA LYS A 142 -3.86 2.89 13.41
C LYS A 142 -3.94 3.70 14.71
N THR A 143 -3.13 3.40 15.72
CA THR A 143 -3.18 4.08 17.02
C THR A 143 -1.90 4.87 17.27
N ILE A 144 -2.07 6.08 17.75
CA ILE A 144 -0.95 6.95 18.12
C ILE A 144 -1.30 7.74 19.39
N ASN A 145 -0.33 7.89 20.28
CA ASN A 145 -0.46 8.75 21.45
C ASN A 145 0.38 10.03 21.29
N ASN A 146 0.22 10.99 22.21
CA ASN A 146 0.94 12.26 22.13
C ASN A 146 2.47 12.09 22.15
N LYS A 147 2.99 11.15 22.95
CA LYS A 147 4.43 10.85 23.02
C LYS A 147 4.95 10.34 21.66
N GLN A 148 4.23 9.42 21.03
CA GLN A 148 4.55 8.88 19.71
C GLN A 148 4.48 9.94 18.62
N VAL A 149 3.48 10.84 18.65
CA VAL A 149 3.42 11.98 17.72
C VAL A 149 4.67 12.86 17.86
N ARG A 150 5.07 13.16 19.10
CA ARG A 150 6.24 14.00 19.36
C ARG A 150 7.52 13.37 18.86
N GLU A 151 7.74 12.10 19.19
CA GLU A 151 8.90 11.33 18.75
C GLU A 151 8.94 11.16 17.24
N PHE A 152 7.80 10.84 16.61
CA PHE A 152 7.74 10.56 15.18
C PHE A 152 7.79 11.83 14.32
N LEU A 153 7.14 12.93 14.71
CA LEU A 153 7.19 14.21 13.98
C LEU A 153 8.39 15.07 14.38
N HIS A 154 9.21 14.60 15.33
CA HIS A 154 10.35 15.31 15.89
C HIS A 154 10.00 16.69 16.48
N ILE A 155 8.90 16.75 17.26
CA ILE A 155 8.44 17.96 17.94
C ILE A 155 8.52 17.82 19.46
N GLN A 156 9.00 18.86 20.14
CA GLN A 156 9.19 18.82 21.61
C GLN A 156 7.90 19.13 22.40
N SER A 157 7.07 20.02 21.86
CA SER A 157 5.87 20.53 22.56
C SER A 157 4.70 19.54 22.54
N SER A 158 4.24 19.14 23.73
CA SER A 158 3.04 18.31 23.92
C SER A 158 1.77 19.03 23.46
N SER A 159 1.67 20.33 23.73
CA SER A 159 0.55 21.17 23.30
C SER A 159 0.46 21.28 21.77
N LEU A 160 1.61 21.38 21.09
CA LEU A 160 1.64 21.36 19.62
C LEU A 160 1.13 20.03 19.05
N ALA A 161 1.59 18.90 19.61
CA ALA A 161 1.13 17.58 19.20
C ALA A 161 -0.39 17.45 19.38
N THR A 162 -0.93 17.87 20.52
CA THR A 162 -2.39 17.88 20.78
C THR A 162 -3.12 18.73 19.76
N ARG A 163 -2.63 19.94 19.48
CA ARG A 163 -3.24 20.85 18.51
C ARG A 163 -3.24 20.29 17.09
N ILE A 164 -2.16 19.62 16.67
CA ILE A 164 -2.08 18.94 15.37
C ILE A 164 -3.15 17.84 15.29
N MET A 165 -3.21 16.96 16.29
CA MET A 165 -4.18 15.86 16.32
C MET A 165 -5.63 16.36 16.37
N SER A 166 -5.90 17.42 17.14
CA SER A 166 -7.23 18.05 17.21
C SER A 166 -7.62 18.70 15.88
N LYS A 167 -6.69 19.33 15.17
CA LYS A 167 -6.97 19.95 13.86
C LYS A 167 -7.29 18.92 12.77
N ILE A 168 -6.76 17.70 12.88
CA ILE A 168 -7.06 16.58 11.97
C ILE A 168 -8.38 15.89 12.37
N GLU A 169 -9.01 16.31 13.48
CA GLU A 169 -10.29 15.76 13.98
C GLU A 169 -10.21 14.24 14.27
N LEU A 170 -9.06 13.78 14.76
CA LEU A 170 -8.87 12.37 15.10
C LEU A 170 -9.74 11.95 16.29
N LYS A 171 -10.43 10.81 16.15
CA LYS A 171 -11.20 10.21 17.24
C LYS A 171 -10.27 9.81 18.37
N LYS A 172 -10.64 10.20 19.59
CA LYS A 172 -9.87 9.98 20.80
C LYS A 172 -10.51 8.87 21.63
N LYS A 173 -9.69 7.98 22.19
CA LYS A 173 -10.12 6.96 23.15
C LYS A 173 -9.38 7.16 24.46
N GLY A 174 -10.15 7.31 25.54
CA GLY A 174 -9.65 7.57 26.87
C GLY A 174 -9.95 8.98 27.38
N THR A 175 -9.90 9.13 28.69
CA THR A 175 -10.19 10.38 29.43
C THR A 175 -8.97 10.91 30.20
N ARG A 176 -7.81 10.23 30.16
CA ARG A 176 -6.66 10.47 31.05
C ARG A 176 -5.31 10.52 30.30
N LYS A 177 -4.19 10.31 31.02
CA LYS A 177 -2.79 10.48 30.57
C LYS A 177 -2.41 9.58 29.37
N ASP A 178 -3.13 8.47 29.19
CA ASP A 178 -2.93 7.49 28.09
C ASP A 178 -3.94 7.68 26.95
N ASN A 179 -4.20 8.94 26.58
CA ASN A 179 -5.09 9.23 25.47
C ASN A 179 -4.49 8.70 24.16
N GLU A 180 -5.16 7.71 23.58
CA GLU A 180 -4.87 7.21 22.25
C GLU A 180 -5.76 7.90 21.22
N TYR A 181 -5.17 8.20 20.07
CA TYR A 181 -5.85 8.74 18.91
C TYR A 181 -5.89 7.67 17.83
N TYR A 182 -7.04 7.52 17.18
CA TYR A 182 -7.19 6.65 16.03
C TYR A 182 -6.93 7.42 14.75
N LEU A 183 -5.86 7.03 14.05
CA LEU A 183 -5.54 7.48 12.70
C LEU A 183 -6.52 6.85 11.72
N ASP A 184 -7.39 7.67 11.12
CA ASP A 184 -8.26 7.26 10.01
C ASP A 184 -7.61 7.67 8.69
N ILE A 185 -7.14 6.67 7.94
CA ILE A 185 -6.48 6.88 6.65
C ILE A 185 -7.40 7.59 5.63
N LYS A 186 -8.72 7.46 5.74
CA LYS A 186 -9.68 8.16 4.85
C LYS A 186 -9.65 9.66 5.13
N ILE A 187 -9.60 10.06 6.40
CA ILE A 187 -9.49 11.47 6.81
C ILE A 187 -8.15 12.04 6.34
N LEU A 188 -7.06 11.34 6.62
CA LEU A 188 -5.72 11.76 6.20
C LEU A 188 -5.62 11.90 4.67
N ASN A 189 -6.23 10.99 3.90
CA ASN A 189 -6.26 11.07 2.44
C ASN A 189 -7.11 12.25 1.92
N LYS A 190 -8.20 12.60 2.60
CA LYS A 190 -9.01 13.78 2.22
C LYS A 190 -8.20 15.06 2.37
N LEU A 191 -7.38 15.17 3.41
CA LEU A 191 -6.61 16.38 3.70
C LEU A 191 -5.40 16.61 2.77
N THR A 192 -4.89 15.57 2.11
CA THR A 192 -3.78 15.68 1.13
C THR A 192 -4.25 15.77 -0.32
N LYS A 193 -5.54 15.52 -0.61
CA LYS A 193 -6.06 15.50 -1.99
C LYS A 193 -6.01 16.86 -2.70
N GLY A 194 -5.76 17.95 -1.98
CA GLY A 194 -5.56 19.28 -2.55
C GLY A 194 -4.15 19.56 -3.10
N GLU A 195 -3.20 18.63 -2.96
CA GLU A 195 -1.78 18.83 -3.30
C GLU A 195 -1.28 17.93 -4.46
N LEU A 196 -2.18 17.18 -5.11
CA LEU A 196 -1.87 16.32 -6.27
C LEU A 196 -2.07 17.05 -7.62
N GLN A 197 -1.55 18.27 -7.73
CA GLN A 197 -1.20 18.84 -9.04
C GLN A 197 0.29 19.11 -9.04
N CYS A 198 0.96 18.60 -10.08
CA CYS A 198 2.39 18.70 -10.39
C CYS A 198 3.29 17.58 -9.81
N VAL A 199 3.09 16.34 -10.29
CA VAL A 199 4.26 15.51 -10.64
C VAL A 199 4.66 15.96 -12.04
N SER A 200 5.54 16.96 -12.12
CA SER A 200 6.13 17.39 -13.39
C SER A 200 7.04 16.29 -13.92
N SER A 201 6.82 15.97 -15.19
CA SER A 201 7.59 15.06 -16.02
C SER A 201 9.09 15.27 -15.84
N SER A 202 9.74 14.36 -15.12
CA SER A 202 11.18 14.17 -15.25
C SER A 202 11.39 13.39 -16.55
N LYS A 203 11.70 14.12 -17.62
CA LYS A 203 12.26 13.54 -18.85
C LYS A 203 13.48 12.72 -18.44
N ILE A 204 13.36 11.40 -18.56
CA ILE A 204 14.53 10.53 -18.61
C ILE A 204 15.03 10.62 -20.05
N THR A 205 16.08 11.42 -20.24
CA THR A 205 16.92 11.35 -21.43
C THR A 205 18.07 10.41 -21.09
N TYR A 206 18.07 9.21 -21.67
CA TYR A 206 19.26 8.48 -22.13
C TYR A 206 18.81 7.57 -23.27
#